data_AF-A0A0F9C1U8-F1
#
_entry.id   AF-A0A0F9C1U8-F1
#
_cell.length_a   1.000
_cell.length_b   1.000
_cell.length_c   1.000
_cell.angle_alpha   90.00
_cell.angle_beta   90.00
_cell.angle_gamma   90.00
#
_symmetry.space_group_name_H-M   'P 1'
#
loop_
_entity.id
_entity.type
_entity.pdbx_description
1 polymer ?
#
loop_
_entity_poly.entity_id
_entity_poly.type
_entity_poly.pdbx_seq_one_letter_code
_entity_poly.pdbx_strand_id
1 'polypeptide(L)'
;MTFRKWLPVVLLLVLAVLVVSLPTSSAAPAAGKSRHVLIIAIDGGMPSAIKKAKTPNLKALATGGTATWDGFAGGVLGTPSRQNTASLASYHSIFTGVWGNKHRGTRMRKGRPLPADHRNYPMIFQRIKKVTPKARCSSIVTWPRINWVMVPGADHKAQGKGDAGTTALVVKELAEQDPTVLFVQLDEVDGAGHKNNYGPNIPPY
;
A
#
# COMPACT_ATOMS: atom_id res chain seq x y z
N MET A 1 63.50 15.40 -77.91
CA MET A 1 63.42 16.42 -76.85
C MET A 1 62.41 15.90 -75.83
N THR A 2 62.89 15.46 -74.65
CA THR A 2 62.20 15.36 -73.33
C THR A 2 60.79 14.73 -73.25
N PHE A 3 60.38 13.83 -72.34
CA PHE A 3 60.96 12.99 -71.28
C PHE A 3 59.75 12.23 -70.68
N ARG A 4 59.92 10.95 -70.28
CA ARG A 4 59.24 10.26 -69.13
C ARG A 4 57.73 9.92 -69.22
N LYS A 5 57.18 8.83 -68.66
CA LYS A 5 57.55 7.44 -68.27
C LYS A 5 56.18 6.76 -67.99
N TRP A 6 55.98 5.59 -68.60
CA TRP A 6 55.23 4.38 -68.21
C TRP A 6 54.26 4.35 -66.99
N LEU A 7 53.10 3.72 -67.26
CA LEU A 7 52.03 3.12 -66.42
C LEU A 7 52.43 2.65 -64.99
N PRO A 8 51.51 2.61 -63.99
CA PRO A 8 50.66 1.41 -63.81
C PRO A 8 49.27 1.56 -63.09
N VAL A 9 48.34 0.64 -63.45
CA VAL A 9 47.51 -0.29 -62.62
C VAL A 9 46.67 0.25 -61.42
N VAL A 10 45.60 -0.51 -61.06
CA VAL A 10 44.95 -0.65 -59.72
C VAL A 10 43.79 0.34 -59.46
N LEU A 11 42.58 0.00 -58.97
CA LEU A 11 41.93 -1.22 -58.47
C LEU A 11 40.40 -0.92 -58.43
N LEU A 12 39.56 -1.93 -58.68
CA LEU A 12 38.18 -1.93 -58.15
C LEU A 12 38.25 -2.10 -56.62
N LEU A 13 37.77 -1.11 -55.87
CA LEU A 13 37.56 -1.21 -54.42
C LEU A 13 36.12 -1.66 -54.16
N VAL A 14 35.93 -2.97 -53.93
CA VAL A 14 34.74 -3.52 -53.28
C VAL A 14 34.85 -3.18 -51.80
N LEU A 15 34.00 -2.27 -51.33
CA LEU A 15 33.93 -1.89 -49.92
C LEU A 15 33.22 -3.04 -49.15
N ALA A 16 33.99 -3.99 -48.63
CA ALA A 16 33.50 -4.92 -47.63
C ALA A 16 33.30 -4.17 -46.30
N VAL A 17 32.08 -3.76 -46.01
CA VAL A 17 31.70 -3.25 -44.68
C VAL A 17 31.66 -4.44 -43.73
N LEU A 18 32.75 -4.66 -42.99
CA LEU A 18 32.78 -5.51 -41.82
C LEU A 18 31.90 -4.86 -40.74
N VAL A 19 30.66 -5.35 -40.59
CA VAL A 19 29.85 -5.09 -39.40
C VAL A 19 30.48 -5.87 -38.26
N VAL A 20 31.39 -5.22 -37.53
CA VAL A 20 31.89 -5.74 -36.26
C VAL A 20 30.74 -5.59 -35.25
N SER A 21 29.99 -6.67 -35.06
CA SER A 21 29.01 -6.78 -33.97
C SER A 21 29.75 -6.79 -32.65
N LEU A 22 29.96 -5.59 -32.07
CA LEU A 22 30.38 -5.46 -30.68
C LEU A 22 29.33 -6.15 -29.81
N PRO A 23 29.71 -7.10 -28.93
CA PRO A 23 28.78 -7.61 -27.94
C PRO A 23 28.47 -6.46 -26.99
N THR A 24 27.31 -5.82 -27.18
CA THR A 24 26.71 -4.99 -26.15
C THR A 24 26.31 -5.95 -25.03
N SER A 25 27.20 -6.17 -24.06
CA SER A 25 26.78 -6.67 -22.76
C SER A 25 25.86 -5.62 -22.15
N SER A 26 24.57 -5.72 -22.48
CA SER A 26 23.52 -5.15 -21.67
C SER A 26 23.61 -5.88 -20.34
N ALA A 27 24.34 -5.29 -19.38
CA ALA A 27 24.19 -5.66 -17.99
C ALA A 27 22.68 -5.56 -17.69
N ALA A 28 22.02 -6.71 -17.52
CA ALA A 28 20.66 -6.74 -17.02
C ALA A 28 20.64 -5.87 -15.76
N PRO A 29 19.65 -4.98 -15.57
CA PRO A 29 19.51 -4.26 -14.32
C PRO A 29 19.58 -5.30 -13.21
N ALA A 30 20.54 -5.16 -12.28
CA ALA A 30 20.57 -5.98 -11.08
C ALA A 30 19.14 -6.02 -10.55
N ALA A 31 18.54 -7.21 -10.44
CA ALA A 31 17.15 -7.37 -10.07
C ALA A 31 16.92 -6.54 -8.80
N GLY A 32 16.33 -5.35 -8.97
CA GLY A 32 16.17 -4.40 -7.87
C GLY A 32 15.32 -5.09 -6.82
N LYS A 33 15.68 -4.94 -5.55
CA LYS A 33 14.87 -5.45 -4.43
C LYS A 33 13.39 -5.17 -4.73
N SER A 34 12.58 -6.22 -4.75
CA SER A 34 11.13 -6.09 -4.93
C SER A 34 10.62 -5.03 -3.96
N ARG A 35 9.91 -4.04 -4.49
CA ARG A 35 9.31 -3.00 -3.66
C ARG A 35 7.98 -3.51 -3.16
N HIS A 36 7.84 -3.53 -1.84
CA HIS A 36 6.62 -3.93 -1.14
C HIS A 36 5.94 -2.70 -0.55
N VAL A 37 4.61 -2.74 -0.48
CA VAL A 37 3.84 -1.74 0.27
C VAL A 37 3.22 -2.41 1.48
N LEU A 38 3.64 -1.98 2.67
CA LEU A 38 3.03 -2.38 3.94
C LEU A 38 2.17 -1.22 4.46
N ILE A 39 0.86 -1.48 4.59
CA ILE A 39 -0.10 -0.53 5.15
C ILE A 39 -0.44 -0.99 6.58
N ILE A 40 -0.01 -0.21 7.57
CA ILE A 40 -0.27 -0.49 8.99
C ILE A 40 -1.36 0.46 9.48
N ALA A 41 -2.52 -0.08 9.88
CA ALA A 41 -3.57 0.66 10.54
C ALA A 41 -3.64 0.29 12.03
N ILE A 42 -3.59 1.31 12.88
CA ILE A 42 -3.83 1.21 14.32
C ILE A 42 -5.20 1.84 14.57
N ASP A 43 -6.22 1.01 14.75
CA ASP A 43 -7.59 1.46 14.96
C ASP A 43 -7.69 2.27 16.26
N GLY A 44 -8.53 3.30 16.24
CA GLY A 44 -8.64 4.23 17.37
C GLY A 44 -7.36 5.00 17.72
N GLY A 45 -6.27 4.93 16.94
CA GLY A 45 -4.97 5.53 17.25
C GLY A 45 -4.93 7.06 17.12
N MET A 46 -5.35 7.80 18.16
CA MET A 46 -5.39 9.26 18.13
C MET A 46 -3.98 9.87 18.10
N PRO A 47 -3.68 10.80 17.16
CA PRO A 47 -2.40 11.50 17.11
C PRO A 47 -1.96 12.13 18.44
N SER A 48 -2.90 12.74 19.18
CA SER A 48 -2.62 13.36 20.47
C SER A 48 -2.14 12.36 21.54
N ALA A 49 -2.70 11.15 21.54
CA ALA A 49 -2.30 10.10 22.47
C ALA A 49 -0.98 9.45 22.07
N ILE A 50 -0.80 9.14 20.77
CA ILE A 50 0.45 8.58 20.24
C ILE A 50 1.64 9.49 20.53
N LYS A 51 1.48 10.82 20.40
CA LYS A 51 2.53 11.80 20.72
C LYS A 51 2.98 11.72 22.19
N LYS A 52 2.03 11.60 23.12
CA LYS A 52 2.30 11.54 24.57
C LYS A 52 2.79 10.16 25.03
N ALA A 53 2.32 9.09 24.38
CA ALA A 53 2.68 7.73 24.73
C ALA A 53 4.16 7.41 24.46
N LYS A 54 4.66 6.36 25.13
CA LYS A 54 6.00 5.79 24.88
C LYS A 54 5.96 4.87 23.66
N THR A 55 6.00 5.48 22.47
CA THR A 55 5.89 4.80 21.16
C THR A 55 7.18 4.95 20.33
N PRO A 56 8.33 4.40 20.79
CA PRO A 56 9.63 4.68 20.17
C PRO A 56 9.68 4.27 18.69
N ASN A 57 9.06 3.15 18.32
CA ASN A 57 9.06 2.67 16.93
C ASN A 57 8.22 3.57 16.00
N LEU A 58 7.04 4.03 16.43
CA LEU A 58 6.23 4.97 15.64
C LEU A 58 6.92 6.33 15.52
N LYS A 59 7.56 6.80 16.60
CA LYS A 59 8.33 8.04 16.59
C LYS A 59 9.56 7.95 15.69
N ALA A 60 10.24 6.81 15.67
CA ALA A 60 11.35 6.55 14.74
C ALA A 60 10.88 6.55 13.28
N LEU A 61 9.75 5.90 12.97
CA LEU A 61 9.14 5.93 11.62
C LEU A 61 8.77 7.36 11.20
N ALA A 62 8.18 8.14 12.12
CA ALA A 62 7.80 9.52 11.84
C ALA A 62 9.02 10.43 11.61
N THR A 63 10.10 10.22 12.36
CA THR A 63 11.34 11.02 12.27
C THR A 63 12.19 10.64 11.07
N GLY A 64 12.32 9.35 10.77
CA GLY A 64 13.10 8.83 9.65
C GLY A 64 12.37 8.83 8.31
N GLY A 65 11.08 9.16 8.31
CA GLY A 65 10.23 9.17 7.12
C GLY A 65 9.52 10.51 6.93
N THR A 66 8.30 10.44 6.40
CA THR A 66 7.41 11.61 6.27
C THR A 66 6.18 11.37 7.14
N ALA A 67 5.82 12.36 7.95
CA ALA A 67 4.70 12.25 8.87
C ALA A 67 3.83 13.51 8.84
N THR A 68 2.53 13.29 9.02
CA THR A 68 1.57 14.31 9.42
C THR A 68 0.83 13.83 10.66
N TRP A 69 0.53 14.75 11.56
CA TRP A 69 -0.27 14.48 12.75
C TRP A 69 -1.69 15.05 12.66
N ASP A 70 -1.97 15.79 11.58
CA ASP A 70 -3.22 16.50 11.33
C ASP A 70 -3.98 15.80 10.20
N GLY A 71 -4.31 14.53 10.42
CA GLY A 71 -5.09 13.73 9.50
C GLY A 71 -6.57 14.12 9.53
N PHE A 72 -7.07 14.72 8.45
CA PHE A 72 -8.49 15.03 8.32
C PHE A 72 -9.32 13.77 8.02
N ALA A 73 -10.32 13.50 8.85
CA ALA A 73 -11.26 12.39 8.69
C ALA A 73 -12.70 12.86 8.92
N GLY A 74 -13.68 12.12 8.40
CA GLY A 74 -15.10 12.42 8.61
C GLY A 74 -15.76 13.34 7.58
N GLY A 75 -15.01 13.84 6.59
CA GLY A 75 -15.54 14.76 5.58
C GLY A 75 -15.98 16.11 6.16
N VAL A 76 -16.49 17.00 5.32
CA VAL A 76 -16.82 18.38 5.73
C VAL A 76 -18.19 18.41 6.41
N LEU A 77 -18.24 18.92 7.65
CA LEU A 77 -19.47 19.09 8.41
C LEU A 77 -20.50 19.93 7.65
N GLY A 78 -21.77 19.52 7.72
CA GLY A 78 -22.88 20.20 7.04
C GLY A 78 -22.97 19.94 5.53
N THR A 79 -22.02 19.19 4.94
CA THR A 79 -22.01 18.88 3.50
C THR A 79 -22.37 17.42 3.23
N PRO A 80 -22.67 17.04 1.97
CA PRO A 80 -22.83 15.64 1.60
C PRO A 80 -21.63 14.75 1.93
N SER A 81 -20.42 15.31 2.00
CA SER A 81 -19.21 14.51 2.33
C SER A 81 -19.14 14.09 3.80
N ARG A 82 -19.95 14.68 4.68
CA ARG A 82 -19.97 14.35 6.10
C ARG A 82 -20.22 12.86 6.34
N GLN A 83 -19.36 12.25 7.14
CA GLN A 83 -19.48 10.88 7.63
C GLN A 83 -19.01 10.80 9.09
N ASN A 84 -19.35 9.71 9.77
CA ASN A 84 -18.78 9.45 11.09
C ASN A 84 -17.31 9.05 10.99
N THR A 85 -16.55 9.31 12.05
CA THR A 85 -15.17 8.84 12.21
C THR A 85 -15.14 7.43 12.79
N ALA A 86 -15.96 6.53 12.24
CA ALA A 86 -16.00 5.12 12.62
C ALA A 86 -15.12 4.29 11.69
N SER A 87 -14.60 3.15 12.16
CA SER A 87 -13.60 2.35 11.44
C SER A 87 -14.08 1.93 10.05
N LEU A 88 -15.31 1.41 9.90
CA LEU A 88 -15.83 1.02 8.58
C LEU A 88 -15.90 2.17 7.57
N ALA A 89 -16.39 3.35 8.00
CA ALA A 89 -16.46 4.51 7.11
C ALA A 89 -15.07 5.00 6.75
N SER A 90 -14.17 5.08 7.75
CA SER A 90 -12.82 5.60 7.59
C SER A 90 -11.97 4.73 6.68
N TYR A 91 -11.95 3.41 6.87
CA TYR A 91 -11.22 2.51 5.98
C TYR A 91 -11.79 2.50 4.56
N HIS A 92 -13.10 2.67 4.40
CA HIS A 92 -13.66 2.80 3.05
C HIS A 92 -13.14 4.06 2.39
N SER A 93 -13.11 5.18 3.11
CA SER A 93 -12.59 6.42 2.53
C SER A 93 -11.11 6.30 2.17
N ILE A 94 -10.29 5.71 3.06
CA ILE A 94 -8.86 5.49 2.80
C ILE A 94 -8.66 4.63 1.55
N PHE A 95 -9.38 3.52 1.41
CA PHE A 95 -9.14 2.56 0.32
C PHE A 95 -9.90 2.82 -0.97
N THR A 96 -10.91 3.69 -0.97
CA THR A 96 -11.63 4.12 -2.18
C THR A 96 -11.23 5.52 -2.66
N GLY A 97 -10.67 6.35 -1.78
CA GLY A 97 -10.31 7.75 -2.06
C GLY A 97 -11.51 8.71 -2.10
N VAL A 98 -12.67 8.31 -1.60
CA VAL A 98 -13.90 9.13 -1.59
C VAL A 98 -14.59 9.08 -0.23
N TRP A 99 -15.53 9.99 0.04
CA TRP A 99 -16.30 10.02 1.28
C TRP A 99 -17.58 9.17 1.23
N GLY A 100 -18.27 9.07 2.37
CA GLY A 100 -19.40 8.17 2.63
C GLY A 100 -20.60 8.34 1.70
N ASN A 101 -20.83 9.54 1.20
CA ASN A 101 -21.84 9.80 0.16
C ASN A 101 -21.57 9.07 -1.16
N LYS A 102 -20.30 8.75 -1.44
CA LYS A 102 -19.89 8.03 -2.65
C LYS A 102 -19.72 6.54 -2.39
N HIS A 103 -18.85 6.14 -1.46
CA HIS A 103 -18.58 4.71 -1.24
C HIS A 103 -19.71 3.96 -0.53
N ARG A 104 -20.62 4.64 0.17
CA ARG A 104 -21.79 4.07 0.88
C ARG A 104 -21.52 3.07 2.01
N GLY A 105 -20.29 2.56 2.15
CA GLY A 105 -19.83 1.65 3.20
C GLY A 105 -19.68 2.28 4.60
N THR A 106 -20.74 2.90 5.14
CA THR A 106 -20.70 3.60 6.43
C THR A 106 -21.51 2.93 7.54
N ARG A 107 -22.27 1.87 7.22
CA ARG A 107 -23.28 1.31 8.12
C ARG A 107 -23.12 -0.18 8.34
N MET A 108 -23.51 -0.62 9.54
CA MET A 108 -23.73 -2.03 9.86
C MET A 108 -25.22 -2.30 10.06
N ARG A 109 -25.65 -3.53 9.77
CA ARG A 109 -26.98 -4.05 10.11
C ARG A 109 -26.83 -5.47 10.65
N LYS A 110 -27.41 -5.74 11.83
CA LYS A 110 -27.34 -7.06 12.52
C LYS A 110 -25.90 -7.60 12.62
N GLY A 111 -24.97 -6.72 12.99
CA GLY A 111 -23.57 -7.12 13.12
C GLY A 111 -22.90 -7.52 11.80
N ARG A 112 -23.35 -7.04 10.65
CA ARG A 112 -22.64 -7.17 9.39
C ARG A 112 -22.55 -5.82 8.69
N PRO A 113 -21.43 -5.47 8.06
CA PRO A 113 -21.36 -4.29 7.22
C PRO A 113 -22.37 -4.39 6.07
N LEU A 114 -23.04 -3.28 5.76
CA LEU A 114 -23.86 -3.21 4.54
C LEU A 114 -22.94 -3.11 3.30
N PRO A 115 -23.40 -3.59 2.13
CA PRO A 115 -22.64 -3.47 0.89
C PRO A 115 -22.29 -2.01 0.58
N ALA A 116 -21.06 -1.80 0.12
CA ALA A 116 -20.54 -0.53 -0.37
C ALA A 116 -20.53 -0.50 -1.90
N ASP A 117 -20.41 0.69 -2.49
CA ASP A 117 -20.35 0.88 -3.94
C ASP A 117 -18.93 0.68 -4.48
N HIS A 118 -18.40 -0.54 -4.35
CA HIS A 118 -17.08 -0.89 -4.91
C HIS A 118 -17.09 -1.01 -6.43
N ARG A 119 -18.26 -1.01 -7.06
CA ARG A 119 -18.39 -1.00 -8.52
C ARG A 119 -17.93 0.33 -9.08
N ASN A 120 -18.45 1.44 -8.56
CA ASN A 120 -18.07 2.77 -9.00
C ASN A 120 -16.83 3.30 -8.29
N TYR A 121 -16.59 2.84 -7.06
CA TYR A 121 -15.46 3.25 -6.22
C TYR A 121 -14.67 2.02 -5.77
N PRO A 122 -13.92 1.37 -6.69
CA PRO A 122 -13.18 0.16 -6.36
C PRO A 122 -12.12 0.42 -5.30
N MET A 123 -11.91 -0.60 -4.47
CA MET A 123 -10.92 -0.60 -3.41
C MET A 123 -9.50 -0.70 -3.97
N ILE A 124 -8.53 -0.29 -3.16
CA ILE A 124 -7.13 -0.20 -3.58
C ILE A 124 -6.58 -1.53 -4.15
N PHE A 125 -6.92 -2.69 -3.57
CA PHE A 125 -6.46 -3.99 -4.09
C PHE A 125 -7.03 -4.32 -5.47
N GLN A 126 -8.29 -3.99 -5.73
CA GLN A 126 -8.89 -4.16 -7.06
C GLN A 126 -8.20 -3.25 -8.08
N ARG A 127 -7.87 -2.02 -7.68
CA ARG A 127 -7.13 -1.07 -8.53
C ARG A 127 -5.71 -1.56 -8.83
N ILE A 128 -5.01 -2.07 -7.82
CA ILE A 128 -3.68 -2.66 -7.97
C ILE A 128 -3.74 -3.83 -8.96
N LYS A 129 -4.65 -4.78 -8.75
CA LYS A 129 -4.79 -5.95 -9.63
C LYS A 129 -5.22 -5.62 -11.05
N LYS A 130 -5.89 -4.48 -11.27
CA LYS A 130 -6.18 -3.99 -12.64
C LYS A 130 -4.90 -3.65 -13.41
N VAL A 131 -3.88 -3.13 -12.73
CA VAL A 131 -2.61 -2.71 -13.35
C VAL A 131 -1.56 -3.82 -13.29
N THR A 132 -1.51 -4.54 -12.16
CA THR A 132 -0.58 -5.62 -11.89
C THR A 132 -1.37 -6.88 -11.50
N PRO A 133 -1.92 -7.64 -12.47
CA PRO A 133 -2.80 -8.78 -12.18
C PRO A 133 -2.17 -9.87 -11.31
N LYS A 134 -0.84 -10.01 -11.37
CA LYS A 134 -0.06 -10.96 -10.57
C LYS A 134 0.31 -10.45 -9.18
N ALA A 135 -0.06 -9.21 -8.82
CA ALA A 135 0.24 -8.67 -7.50
C ALA A 135 -0.45 -9.49 -6.41
N ARG A 136 0.34 -9.96 -5.44
CA ARG A 136 -0.20 -10.60 -4.24
C ARG A 136 -0.64 -9.52 -3.26
N CYS A 137 -1.94 -9.48 -2.97
CA CYS A 137 -2.54 -8.54 -2.02
C CYS A 137 -3.03 -9.29 -0.77
N SER A 138 -2.43 -9.02 0.39
CA SER A 138 -2.73 -9.72 1.64
C SER A 138 -3.38 -8.78 2.65
N SER A 139 -4.36 -9.28 3.42
CA SER A 139 -5.06 -8.54 4.46
C SER A 139 -5.13 -9.35 5.76
N ILE A 140 -4.44 -8.90 6.80
CA ILE A 140 -4.34 -9.61 8.07
C ILE A 140 -4.83 -8.67 9.16
N VAL A 141 -5.88 -9.05 9.89
CA VAL A 141 -6.59 -8.10 10.77
C VAL A 141 -6.83 -8.69 12.16
N THR A 142 -6.83 -7.85 13.18
CA THR A 142 -7.29 -8.25 14.52
C THR A 142 -8.83 -8.28 14.56
N TRP A 143 -9.50 -7.28 13.98
CA TRP A 143 -10.96 -7.24 13.90
C TRP A 143 -11.48 -7.84 12.58
N PRO A 144 -12.11 -9.03 12.60
CA PRO A 144 -12.42 -9.80 11.38
C PRO A 144 -13.38 -9.10 10.41
N ARG A 145 -14.18 -8.14 10.90
CA ARG A 145 -15.19 -7.46 10.07
C ARG A 145 -14.57 -6.65 8.95
N ILE A 146 -13.32 -6.23 9.11
CA ILE A 146 -12.55 -5.56 8.06
C ILE A 146 -12.40 -6.51 6.86
N ASN A 147 -12.05 -7.78 7.08
CA ASN A 147 -11.85 -8.74 5.99
C ASN A 147 -13.15 -9.10 5.22
N TRP A 148 -14.31 -8.95 5.84
CA TRP A 148 -15.59 -9.35 5.22
C TRP A 148 -15.98 -8.50 4.03
N VAL A 149 -15.74 -7.17 4.09
CA VAL A 149 -16.20 -6.25 3.04
C VAL A 149 -15.15 -5.25 2.58
N MET A 150 -14.09 -4.99 3.34
CA MET A 150 -13.20 -3.84 3.07
C MET A 150 -12.14 -4.12 2.02
N VAL A 151 -11.78 -5.39 1.84
CA VAL A 151 -10.65 -5.81 1.01
C VAL A 151 -11.08 -6.80 -0.07
N PRO A 152 -12.05 -6.45 -0.94
CA PRO A 152 -12.28 -7.22 -2.15
C PRO A 152 -10.99 -7.19 -2.99
N GLY A 153 -10.65 -8.33 -3.60
CA GLY A 153 -9.41 -8.47 -4.37
C GLY A 153 -8.16 -8.81 -3.55
N ALA A 154 -8.28 -9.05 -2.23
CA ALA A 154 -7.19 -9.70 -1.48
C ALA A 154 -7.09 -11.18 -1.89
N ASP A 155 -5.87 -11.66 -2.16
CA ASP A 155 -5.57 -13.08 -2.40
C ASP A 155 -5.52 -13.86 -1.10
N HIS A 156 -5.03 -13.21 -0.04
CA HIS A 156 -4.93 -13.79 1.29
C HIS A 156 -5.65 -12.92 2.31
N LYS A 157 -6.49 -13.54 3.13
CA LYS A 157 -7.16 -12.92 4.27
C LYS A 157 -6.92 -13.79 5.50
N ALA A 158 -6.43 -13.20 6.58
CA ALA A 158 -6.26 -13.88 7.85
C ALA A 158 -6.73 -13.00 9.02
N GLN A 159 -7.03 -13.65 10.13
CA GLN A 159 -7.36 -13.00 11.39
C GLN A 159 -6.40 -13.48 12.47
N GLY A 160 -5.76 -12.54 13.17
CA GLY A 160 -4.95 -12.86 14.34
C GLY A 160 -5.75 -12.84 15.64
N LYS A 161 -5.20 -13.48 16.67
CA LYS A 161 -5.71 -13.38 18.04
C LYS A 161 -5.03 -12.21 18.73
N GLY A 162 -5.72 -11.07 18.80
CA GLY A 162 -5.15 -9.81 19.30
C GLY A 162 -4.03 -9.28 18.39
N ASP A 163 -3.48 -8.12 18.72
CA ASP A 163 -2.51 -7.44 17.85
C ASP A 163 -1.18 -8.19 17.77
N ALA A 164 -0.76 -8.87 18.84
CA ALA A 164 0.41 -9.74 18.84
C ALA A 164 0.25 -10.93 17.88
N GLY A 165 -0.90 -11.61 17.91
CA GLY A 165 -1.19 -12.73 17.00
C GLY A 165 -1.30 -12.26 15.55
N THR A 166 -1.94 -11.12 15.31
CA THR A 166 -2.02 -10.49 13.99
C THR A 166 -0.63 -10.15 13.46
N THR A 167 0.23 -9.56 14.28
CA THR A 167 1.61 -9.21 13.91
C THR A 167 2.44 -10.45 13.57
N ALA A 168 2.31 -11.55 14.32
CA ALA A 168 3.00 -12.80 14.01
C ALA A 168 2.61 -13.36 12.64
N LEU A 169 1.33 -13.29 12.27
CA LEU A 169 0.86 -13.68 10.94
C LEU A 169 1.41 -12.76 9.84
N VAL A 170 1.52 -11.45 10.09
CA VAL A 170 2.14 -10.50 9.15
C VAL A 170 3.61 -10.84 8.90
N VAL A 171 4.37 -11.08 9.96
CA VAL A 171 5.79 -11.45 9.83
C VAL A 171 5.95 -12.73 9.01
N LYS A 172 5.11 -13.74 9.27
CA LYS A 172 5.09 -14.98 8.50
C LYS A 172 4.77 -14.74 7.02
N GLU A 173 3.71 -13.99 6.74
CA GLU A 173 3.29 -13.66 5.36
C GLU A 173 4.40 -12.90 4.60
N LEU A 174 5.06 -11.94 5.24
CA LEU A 174 6.18 -11.20 4.64
C LEU A 174 7.37 -12.12 4.34
N ALA A 175 7.68 -13.08 5.22
CA ALA A 175 8.82 -13.97 5.06
C ALA A 175 8.59 -15.09 4.03
N GLU A 176 7.37 -15.61 3.96
CA GLU A 176 7.09 -16.84 3.19
C GLU A 176 6.37 -16.59 1.86
N GLN A 177 5.69 -15.45 1.71
CA GLN A 177 4.74 -15.24 0.60
C GLN A 177 5.03 -14.02 -0.26
N ASP A 178 5.99 -13.17 0.13
CA ASP A 178 6.47 -12.02 -0.66
C ASP A 178 5.33 -11.12 -1.20
N PRO A 179 4.38 -10.67 -0.36
CA PRO A 179 3.19 -9.96 -0.82
C PRO A 179 3.55 -8.61 -1.45
N THR A 180 3.05 -8.32 -2.66
CA THR A 180 3.24 -7.01 -3.30
C THR A 180 2.69 -5.88 -2.44
N VAL A 181 1.50 -6.09 -1.87
CA VAL A 181 0.88 -5.19 -0.90
C VAL A 181 0.32 -5.99 0.25
N LEU A 182 0.65 -5.60 1.48
CA LEU A 182 0.08 -6.17 2.69
C LEU A 182 -0.61 -5.05 3.48
N PHE A 183 -1.86 -5.28 3.85
CA PHE A 183 -2.58 -4.47 4.82
C PHE A 183 -2.69 -5.20 6.15
N VAL A 184 -2.35 -4.51 7.23
CA VAL A 184 -2.57 -4.97 8.60
C VAL A 184 -3.46 -3.99 9.36
N GLN A 185 -4.46 -4.51 10.07
CA GLN A 185 -5.26 -3.77 11.03
C GLN A 185 -5.04 -4.31 12.44
N LEU A 186 -4.69 -3.40 13.35
CA LEU A 186 -4.49 -3.63 14.78
C LEU A 186 -5.61 -2.92 15.55
N ASP A 187 -6.19 -3.56 16.55
CA ASP A 187 -7.49 -3.20 17.17
C ASP A 187 -7.39 -2.88 18.67
N GLU A 188 -6.30 -3.22 19.35
CA GLU A 188 -6.27 -3.16 20.83
C GLU A 188 -6.33 -1.72 21.36
N VAL A 189 -5.84 -0.74 20.60
CA VAL A 189 -5.95 0.70 20.95
C VAL A 189 -7.41 1.17 20.90
N ASP A 190 -8.17 0.76 19.88
CA ASP A 190 -9.61 1.02 19.79
C ASP A 190 -10.37 0.30 20.91
N GLY A 191 -10.03 -0.96 21.18
CA GLY A 191 -10.57 -1.73 22.31
C GLY A 191 -10.32 -1.06 23.66
N ALA A 192 -9.12 -0.52 23.89
CA ALA A 192 -8.79 0.25 25.08
C ALA A 192 -9.61 1.54 25.19
N GLY A 193 -9.78 2.25 24.08
CA GLY A 193 -10.59 3.46 24.00
C GLY A 193 -12.08 3.19 24.25
N HIS A 194 -12.62 2.09 23.71
CA HIS A 194 -13.98 1.66 24.00
C HIS A 194 -14.20 1.31 25.48
N LYS A 195 -13.21 0.67 26.12
CA LYS A 195 -13.32 0.24 27.52
C LYS A 195 -13.12 1.38 28.52
N ASN A 196 -12.26 2.36 28.20
CA ASN A 196 -11.77 3.35 29.18
C ASN A 196 -12.00 4.81 28.76
N ASN A 197 -12.61 5.05 27.60
CA ASN A 197 -12.63 6.30 26.83
C ASN A 197 -11.34 6.57 26.05
N TYR A 198 -11.50 7.34 24.98
CA TYR A 198 -10.39 7.77 24.12
C TYR A 198 -9.76 9.05 24.64
N GLY A 199 -8.43 9.14 24.64
CA GLY A 199 -7.73 10.41 24.80
C GLY A 199 -6.38 10.34 25.49
N PRO A 200 -5.51 11.35 25.31
CA PRO A 200 -4.13 11.34 25.79
C PRO A 200 -3.98 11.32 27.32
N ASN A 201 -5.05 11.60 28.05
CA ASN A 201 -5.05 11.66 29.51
C ASN A 201 -5.72 10.43 30.16
N ILE A 202 -6.07 9.42 29.37
CA ILE A 202 -6.66 8.17 29.84
C ILE A 202 -5.55 7.12 29.97
N PRO A 203 -5.04 6.79 31.17
CA PRO A 203 -3.85 5.95 31.28
C PRO A 203 -3.97 4.54 30.66
N PRO A 204 -5.14 3.88 30.66
CA PRO A 204 -5.31 2.60 29.97
C PRO A 204 -5.37 2.65 28.44
N TYR A 205 -5.44 3.85 27.82
CA TYR A 205 -5.51 4.08 26.38
C TYR A 205 -4.19 4.67 25.87
#